data_AF-A0A7J8I889-F1
#
_entry.id   AF-A0A7J8I889-F1
#
_cell.length_a   1.000
_cell.length_b   1.000
_cell.length_c   1.000
_cell.angle_alpha   90.00
_cell.angle_beta   90.00
_cell.angle_gamma   90.00
#
_symmetry.space_group_name_H-M   'P 1'
#
loop_
_entity.id
_entity.type
_entity.pdbx_description
1 polymer ?
#
loop_
_entity_poly.entity_id
_entity_poly.type
_entity_poly.pdbx_seq_one_letter_code
_entity_poly.pdbx_strand_id
1 'polypeptide(L)'
;MASPRHNLLSEDCRVAINHVASYELHISDAYLSMACYYNQDIGAPLFAAFFEDQAEVKREHAKQFLRYLRKRESKICLPVIKRPDIDNWGTGIQALESPLELENKLTNLLQNLKTIASANEETDLLHFMGKYLDKQKRNTNYLKQQLAYHKRLEQQAQEEDPFKKPAQVSGKETDV
;
A
#
# COMPACT_ATOMS: atom_id res chain seq x y z
N MET A 1 43.74 -15.77 -3.25
CA MET A 1 42.91 -15.75 -4.48
C MET A 1 41.48 -15.47 -4.04
N ALA A 2 40.88 -14.37 -4.51
CA ALA A 2 39.49 -14.05 -4.18
C ALA A 2 38.57 -15.03 -4.92
N SER A 3 37.65 -15.66 -4.19
CA SER A 3 36.63 -16.56 -4.71
C SER A 3 35.78 -15.87 -5.79
N PRO A 4 35.27 -16.58 -6.80
CA PRO A 4 34.52 -15.95 -7.88
C PRO A 4 33.22 -15.35 -7.34
N ARG A 5 32.83 -14.20 -7.92
CA ARG A 5 31.73 -13.30 -7.50
C ARG A 5 30.32 -13.88 -7.66
N HIS A 6 30.11 -15.17 -7.41
CA HIS A 6 28.82 -15.85 -7.59
C HIS A 6 27.76 -15.50 -6.54
N ASN A 7 28.11 -14.73 -5.49
CA ASN A 7 27.18 -14.41 -4.42
C ASN A 7 26.69 -12.94 -4.42
N LEU A 8 27.33 -12.05 -5.20
CA LEU A 8 27.04 -10.62 -5.17
C LEU A 8 25.85 -10.30 -6.09
N LEU A 9 24.90 -9.48 -5.61
CA LEU A 9 23.82 -8.96 -6.44
C LEU A 9 24.35 -7.92 -7.44
N SER A 10 23.70 -7.80 -8.60
CA SER A 10 23.91 -6.63 -9.45
C SER A 10 23.63 -5.33 -8.69
N GLU A 11 24.30 -4.24 -9.07
CA GLU A 11 24.14 -2.94 -8.41
C GLU A 11 22.68 -2.47 -8.48
N ASP A 12 22.04 -2.62 -9.64
CA ASP A 12 20.65 -2.24 -9.85
C ASP A 12 19.70 -3.05 -8.95
N CYS A 13 19.92 -4.37 -8.83
CA CYS A 13 19.13 -5.20 -7.92
C CYS A 13 19.33 -4.79 -6.47
N ARG A 14 20.59 -4.52 -6.06
CA ARG A 14 20.91 -4.08 -4.70
C ARG A 14 20.21 -2.77 -4.36
N VAL A 15 20.26 -1.79 -5.25
CA VAL A 15 19.60 -0.48 -5.07
C VAL A 15 18.08 -0.66 -4.99
N ALA A 16 17.50 -1.43 -5.90
CA ALA A 16 16.06 -1.66 -5.93
C ALA A 16 15.55 -2.41 -4.68
N ILE A 17 16.29 -3.41 -4.17
CA ILE A 17 15.93 -4.11 -2.92
C ILE A 17 15.98 -3.15 -1.72
N ASN A 18 17.00 -2.29 -1.62
CA ASN A 18 17.08 -1.30 -0.56
C ASN A 18 15.88 -0.33 -0.61
N HIS A 19 15.47 0.08 -1.82
CA HIS A 19 14.29 0.94 -1.99
C HIS A 19 13.00 0.22 -1.57
N VAL A 20 12.79 -1.04 -1.98
CA VAL A 20 11.64 -1.84 -1.53
C VAL A 20 11.63 -1.98 -0.01
N ALA A 21 12.77 -2.34 0.61
CA ALA A 21 12.87 -2.49 2.05
C ALA A 21 12.55 -1.19 2.80
N SER A 22 13.06 -0.06 2.31
CA SER A 22 12.74 1.25 2.90
C SER A 22 11.28 1.64 2.73
N TYR A 23 10.68 1.31 1.59
CA TYR A 23 9.29 1.64 1.33
C TYR A 23 8.32 0.75 2.13
N GLU A 24 8.66 -0.52 2.36
CA GLU A 24 7.94 -1.40 3.28
C GLU A 24 7.96 -0.85 4.73
N LEU A 25 9.10 -0.31 5.20
CA LEU A 25 9.17 0.39 6.49
C LEU A 25 8.30 1.66 6.50
N HIS A 26 8.34 2.44 5.42
CA HIS A 26 7.51 3.65 5.29
C HIS A 26 6.01 3.33 5.36
N ILE A 27 5.57 2.28 4.66
CA ILE A 27 4.17 1.84 4.71
C ILE A 27 3.83 1.28 6.10
N SER A 28 4.74 0.56 6.74
CA SER A 28 4.57 0.09 8.12
C SER A 28 4.29 1.26 9.08
N ASP A 29 5.11 2.32 9.02
CA ASP A 29 4.93 3.53 9.81
C ASP A 29 3.59 4.23 9.48
N ALA A 30 3.21 4.27 8.19
CA ALA A 30 1.94 4.84 7.76
C ALA A 30 0.73 4.09 8.34
N TYR A 31 0.73 2.77 8.25
CA TYR A 31 -0.34 1.93 8.79
C TYR A 31 -0.44 2.02 10.31
N LEU A 32 0.70 2.03 11.02
CA LEU A 32 0.69 2.22 12.46
C LEU A 32 0.09 3.58 12.83
N SER A 33 0.44 4.64 12.08
CA SER A 33 -0.13 5.96 12.27
C SER A 33 -1.63 5.99 12.03
N MET A 34 -2.12 5.34 10.97
CA MET A 34 -3.56 5.22 10.69
C MET A 34 -4.27 4.45 11.81
N ALA A 35 -3.70 3.34 12.28
CA ALA A 35 -4.27 2.56 13.38
C ALA A 35 -4.40 3.42 14.65
N CYS A 36 -3.35 4.17 15.01
CA CYS A 36 -3.38 5.09 16.15
C CYS A 36 -4.38 6.24 15.98
N TYR A 37 -4.57 6.73 14.75
CA TYR A 37 -5.53 7.81 14.45
C TYR A 37 -6.98 7.33 14.61
N TYR A 38 -7.32 6.17 14.04
CA TYR A 38 -8.69 5.65 14.06
C TYR A 38 -9.12 5.00 15.38
N ASN A 39 -8.18 4.62 16.25
CA ASN A 39 -8.49 4.03 17.55
C ASN A 39 -8.83 5.08 18.64
N GLN A 40 -8.87 6.37 18.30
CA GLN A 40 -9.14 7.46 19.24
C GLN A 40 -10.64 7.79 19.42
N ASP A 41 -11.53 7.30 18.56
CA ASP A 41 -12.97 7.63 18.58
C ASP A 41 -13.87 6.46 19.04
N ILE A 42 -14.97 6.80 19.73
CA ILE A 42 -16.05 5.89 20.10
C ILE A 42 -16.80 5.49 18.82
N GLY A 43 -16.30 4.47 18.13
CA GLY A 43 -16.80 4.04 16.82
C GLY A 43 -15.72 3.71 15.80
N ALA A 44 -14.48 3.42 16.25
CA ALA A 44 -13.35 3.05 15.41
C ALA A 44 -13.79 2.12 14.25
N PRO A 45 -13.50 2.48 12.99
CA PRO A 45 -13.85 1.65 11.86
C PRO A 45 -13.25 0.24 11.98
N LEU A 46 -13.99 -0.77 11.54
CA LEU A 46 -13.55 -2.19 11.55
C LEU A 46 -12.18 -2.43 10.89
N PHE A 47 -11.73 -1.51 10.01
CA PHE A 47 -10.44 -1.59 9.35
C PHE A 47 -9.25 -1.08 10.20
N ALA A 48 -9.48 -0.49 11.39
CA ALA A 48 -8.40 -0.02 12.25
C ALA A 48 -7.48 -1.17 12.69
N ALA A 49 -8.07 -2.31 13.08
CA ALA A 49 -7.32 -3.53 13.40
C ALA A 49 -6.53 -4.07 12.19
N PHE A 50 -7.10 -3.94 10.99
CA PHE A 50 -6.40 -4.31 9.76
C PHE A 50 -5.13 -3.47 9.56
N PHE A 51 -5.14 -2.17 9.85
CA PHE A 51 -3.94 -1.34 9.73
C PHE A 51 -2.88 -1.73 10.75
N GLU A 52 -3.25 -2.03 11.99
CA GLU A 52 -2.28 -2.50 12.99
C GLU A 52 -1.60 -3.81 12.56
N ASP A 53 -2.37 -4.78 12.08
CA ASP A 53 -1.85 -6.04 11.55
C ASP A 53 -0.94 -5.80 10.32
N GLN A 54 -1.36 -4.94 9.39
CA GLN A 54 -0.55 -4.62 8.22
C GLN A 54 0.73 -3.90 8.57
N ALA A 55 0.74 -3.03 9.59
CA ALA A 55 1.95 -2.36 10.04
C ALA A 55 3.03 -3.39 10.40
N GLU A 56 2.67 -4.43 11.15
CA GLU A 56 3.58 -5.50 11.54
C GLU A 56 4.02 -6.38 10.37
N VAL A 57 3.09 -6.74 9.48
CA VAL A 57 3.40 -7.52 8.26
C VAL A 57 4.43 -6.80 7.39
N LYS A 58 4.23 -5.51 7.15
CA LYS A 58 5.12 -4.67 6.31
C LYS A 58 6.50 -4.51 6.96
N ARG A 59 6.53 -4.34 8.28
CA ARG A 59 7.79 -4.30 9.05
C ARG A 59 8.59 -5.60 8.91
N GLU A 60 7.91 -6.74 8.98
CA GLU A 60 8.57 -8.04 8.81
C GLU A 60 9.01 -8.28 7.36
N HIS A 61 8.25 -7.84 6.36
CA HIS A 61 8.68 -7.89 4.97
C HIS A 61 9.96 -7.10 4.73
N ALA A 62 10.04 -5.86 5.24
CA ALA A 62 11.27 -5.07 5.16
C ALA A 62 12.47 -5.80 5.77
N LYS A 63 12.31 -6.40 6.96
CA LYS A 63 13.35 -7.21 7.61
C LYS A 63 13.78 -8.39 6.74
N GLN A 64 12.85 -9.03 6.03
CA GLN A 64 13.17 -10.15 5.15
C GLN A 64 13.97 -9.72 3.91
N PHE A 65 13.64 -8.58 3.29
CA PHE A 65 14.46 -8.00 2.21
C PHE A 65 15.87 -7.61 2.71
N LEU A 66 15.98 -7.03 3.91
CA LEU A 66 17.28 -6.71 4.52
C LEU A 66 18.10 -7.98 4.85
N ARG A 67 17.45 -9.04 5.35
CA ARG A 67 18.07 -10.36 5.54
C ARG A 67 18.56 -10.94 4.22
N TYR A 68 17.81 -10.75 3.13
CA TYR A 68 18.22 -11.19 1.80
C TYR A 68 19.47 -10.46 1.33
N LEU A 69 19.53 -9.12 1.45
CA LEU A 69 20.73 -8.33 1.13
C LEU A 69 21.95 -8.81 1.91
N ARG A 70 21.80 -9.02 3.22
CA ARG A 70 22.87 -9.53 4.08
C ARG A 70 23.32 -10.94 3.69
N LYS A 71 22.39 -11.83 3.31
CA LYS A 71 22.71 -13.19 2.83
C LYS A 71 23.56 -13.16 1.56
N ARG A 72 23.31 -12.17 0.68
CA ARG A 72 24.06 -11.93 -0.56
C ARG A 72 25.32 -11.07 -0.34
N GLU A 73 25.70 -10.82 0.92
CA GLU A 73 26.85 -9.97 1.30
C GLU A 73 26.80 -8.56 0.68
N SER A 74 25.59 -8.09 0.37
CA SER A 74 25.35 -6.81 -0.28
C SER A 74 25.21 -5.68 0.73
N LYS A 75 25.72 -4.50 0.35
CA LYS A 75 25.61 -3.29 1.17
C LYS A 75 24.15 -2.85 1.34
N ILE A 76 23.79 -2.58 2.60
CA ILE A 76 22.50 -2.01 3.00
C ILE A 76 22.62 -0.49 3.03
N CYS A 77 21.83 0.20 2.21
CA CYS A 77 21.72 1.64 2.09
C CYS A 77 20.24 2.00 1.95
N LEU A 78 19.51 2.12 3.06
CA LEU A 78 18.10 2.49 3.01
C LEU A 78 17.96 3.97 2.62
N PRO A 79 17.25 4.31 1.53
CA PRO A 79 16.97 5.71 1.21
C PRO A 79 16.11 6.36 2.30
N VAL A 80 16.24 7.67 2.47
CA VAL A 80 15.35 8.42 3.36
C VAL A 80 14.04 8.66 2.64
N ILE A 81 12.93 8.27 3.26
CA ILE A 81 11.58 8.53 2.78
C ILE A 81 10.88 9.37 3.85
N LYS A 82 10.39 10.56 3.47
CA LYS A 82 9.65 11.43 4.40
C LYS A 82 8.47 10.63 4.97
N ARG A 83 8.31 10.67 6.29
CA ARG A 83 7.16 10.07 6.96
C ARG A 83 5.86 10.72 6.43
N PRO A 84 4.75 9.99 6.33
CA PRO A 84 3.47 10.60 5.99
C PRO A 84 3.11 11.67 7.03
N ASP A 85 2.45 12.74 6.59
CA ASP A 85 1.95 13.76 7.51
C ASP A 85 0.77 13.16 8.29
N ILE A 86 0.91 13.07 9.62
CA ILE A 86 0.06 12.27 10.52
C ILE A 86 -1.28 12.97 10.81
N ASP A 87 -1.36 14.27 10.55
CA ASP A 87 -2.34 15.15 11.20
C ASP A 87 -3.78 14.97 10.69
N ASN A 88 -3.98 14.30 9.54
CA ASN A 88 -5.32 14.02 9.02
C ASN A 88 -5.32 12.87 8.00
N TRP A 89 -5.69 11.66 8.43
CA TRP A 89 -5.92 10.52 7.52
C TRP A 89 -7.33 10.52 6.89
N GLY A 90 -8.16 11.52 7.20
CA GLY A 90 -9.54 11.61 6.72
C GLY A 90 -10.47 10.59 7.40
N THR A 91 -11.75 10.64 7.04
CA THR A 91 -12.81 9.76 7.56
C THR A 91 -13.55 9.06 6.42
N GLY A 92 -14.21 7.93 6.70
CA GLY A 92 -15.03 7.21 5.72
C GLY A 92 -14.19 6.65 4.56
N ILE A 93 -14.59 6.92 3.32
CA ILE A 93 -13.88 6.45 2.11
C ILE A 93 -12.44 6.94 2.03
N GLN A 94 -12.15 8.16 2.48
CA GLN A 94 -10.81 8.75 2.42
C GLN A 94 -9.77 7.93 3.18
N ALA A 95 -10.21 7.25 4.26
CA ALA A 95 -9.40 6.34 5.06
C ALA A 95 -8.86 5.13 4.27
N LEU A 96 -9.46 4.79 3.13
CA LEU A 96 -9.08 3.64 2.29
C LEU A 96 -8.37 4.07 1.00
N GLU A 97 -8.48 5.34 0.60
CA GLU A 97 -7.82 5.86 -0.61
C GLU A 97 -6.30 6.03 -0.37
N SER A 98 -5.89 6.63 0.74
CA SER A 98 -4.47 6.80 1.07
C SER A 98 -3.70 5.47 1.23
N PRO A 99 -4.20 4.46 1.98
CA PRO A 99 -3.60 3.12 1.97
C PRO A 99 -3.45 2.52 0.59
N LEU A 100 -4.46 2.66 -0.26
CA LEU A 100 -4.46 2.06 -1.58
C LEU A 100 -3.40 2.70 -2.47
N GLU A 101 -3.19 4.01 -2.38
CA GLU A 101 -2.10 4.71 -3.07
C GLU A 101 -0.72 4.22 -2.61
N LEU A 102 -0.53 4.08 -1.30
CA LEU A 102 0.71 3.55 -0.72
C LEU A 102 1.01 2.16 -1.27
N GLU A 103 0.01 1.26 -1.29
CA GLU A 103 0.13 -0.11 -1.80
C GLU A 103 0.33 -0.16 -3.32
N ASN A 104 -0.28 0.74 -4.09
CA ASN A 104 -0.05 0.83 -5.53
C ASN A 104 1.39 1.22 -5.83
N LYS A 105 1.96 2.17 -5.07
CA LYS A 105 3.37 2.54 -5.20
C LYS A 105 4.31 1.40 -4.81
N LEU A 106 4.01 0.62 -3.77
CA LEU A 106 4.78 -0.59 -3.44
C LEU A 106 4.70 -1.63 -4.55
N THR A 107 3.51 -1.81 -5.14
CA THR A 107 3.30 -2.70 -6.29
C THR A 107 4.23 -2.31 -7.44
N ASN A 108 4.31 -1.02 -7.77
CA ASN A 108 5.21 -0.54 -8.81
C ASN A 108 6.70 -0.80 -8.48
N LEU A 109 7.12 -0.58 -7.23
CA LEU A 109 8.49 -0.88 -6.81
C LEU A 109 8.82 -2.38 -6.92
N LEU A 110 7.88 -3.26 -6.53
CA LEU A 110 8.06 -4.71 -6.65
C LEU A 110 8.08 -5.17 -8.11
N GLN A 111 7.25 -4.61 -8.98
CA GLN A 111 7.30 -4.91 -10.42
C GLN A 111 8.60 -4.42 -11.05
N ASN A 112 9.05 -3.21 -10.69
CA ASN A 112 10.33 -2.68 -11.16
C ASN A 112 11.50 -3.58 -10.72
N LEU A 113 11.54 -3.99 -9.45
CA LEU A 113 12.55 -4.92 -8.95
C LEU A 113 12.49 -6.26 -9.71
N LYS A 114 11.30 -6.78 -10.03
CA LYS A 114 11.14 -8.01 -10.81
C LYS A 114 11.74 -7.85 -12.20
N THR A 115 11.44 -6.75 -12.89
CA THR A 115 11.99 -6.45 -14.23
C THR A 115 13.52 -6.36 -14.19
N ILE A 116 14.08 -5.64 -13.22
CA ILE A 116 15.54 -5.52 -13.05
C ILE A 116 16.16 -6.89 -12.78
N ALA A 117 15.58 -7.69 -11.88
CA ALA A 117 16.06 -9.03 -11.56
C ALA A 117 16.03 -9.95 -12.79
N SER A 118 14.96 -9.90 -13.60
CA SER A 118 14.88 -10.64 -14.87
C SER A 118 15.93 -10.20 -15.87
N ALA A 119 16.16 -8.90 -16.03
CA ALA A 119 17.17 -8.37 -16.94
C ALA A 119 18.61 -8.71 -16.53
N ASN A 120 18.85 -8.92 -15.24
CA ASN A 120 20.15 -9.32 -14.68
C ASN A 120 20.28 -10.83 -14.46
N GLU A 121 19.31 -11.63 -14.92
CA GLU A 121 19.29 -13.09 -14.76
C GLU A 121 19.39 -13.57 -13.29
N GLU A 122 18.89 -12.77 -12.34
CA GLU A 122 18.91 -13.05 -10.90
C GLU A 122 17.76 -13.98 -10.50
N THR A 123 17.88 -15.26 -10.87
CA THR A 123 16.85 -16.30 -10.67
C THR A 123 16.47 -16.51 -9.20
N ASP A 124 17.45 -16.51 -8.28
CA ASP A 124 17.22 -16.64 -6.85
C ASP A 124 16.43 -15.47 -6.27
N LEU A 125 16.64 -14.26 -6.80
CA LEU A 125 15.91 -13.07 -6.40
C LEU A 125 14.46 -13.15 -6.89
N LEU A 126 14.26 -13.55 -8.16
CA LEU A 126 12.92 -13.78 -8.71
C LEU A 126 12.13 -14.81 -7.89
N HIS A 127 12.77 -15.91 -7.49
CA HIS A 127 12.16 -16.92 -6.62
C HIS A 127 11.81 -16.34 -5.25
N PHE A 128 12.75 -15.63 -4.60
CA PHE A 128 12.51 -14.98 -3.32
C PHE A 128 11.35 -13.99 -3.36
N MET A 129 11.21 -13.24 -4.46
CA MET A 129 10.19 -12.21 -4.63
C MET A 129 8.77 -12.76 -4.82
N GLY A 130 8.63 -13.99 -5.34
CA GLY A 130 7.33 -14.55 -5.72
C GLY A 130 6.26 -14.43 -4.63
N LYS A 131 6.61 -14.80 -3.39
CA LYS A 131 5.68 -14.71 -2.25
C LYS A 131 5.22 -13.28 -1.94
N TYR A 132 6.04 -12.26 -2.18
CA TYR A 132 5.67 -10.87 -1.90
C TYR A 132 4.77 -10.30 -2.99
N LEU A 133 4.98 -10.70 -4.24
CA LEU A 133 4.09 -10.33 -5.35
C LEU A 133 2.68 -10.89 -5.13
N ASP A 134 2.57 -12.14 -4.68
CA ASP A 134 1.28 -12.76 -4.36
C ASP A 134 0.59 -12.08 -3.19
N LYS A 135 1.33 -11.80 -2.10
CA LYS A 135 0.82 -11.05 -0.95
C LYS A 135 0.37 -9.65 -1.35
N GLN A 136 1.15 -8.97 -2.18
CA GLN A 136 0.83 -7.62 -2.66
C GLN A 136 -0.47 -7.59 -3.46
N LYS A 137 -0.67 -8.57 -4.35
CA LYS A 137 -1.91 -8.73 -5.11
C LYS A 137 -3.12 -8.97 -4.19
N ARG A 138 -2.97 -9.80 -3.15
CA ARG A 138 -4.04 -10.03 -2.16
C ARG A 138 -4.38 -8.75 -1.39
N ASN A 139 -3.37 -8.02 -0.92
CA ASN A 139 -3.56 -6.82 -0.13
C ASN A 139 -4.24 -5.69 -0.92
N THR A 140 -3.74 -5.42 -2.14
CA THR A 140 -4.36 -4.42 -3.04
C THR A 140 -5.79 -4.78 -3.43
N ASN A 141 -6.08 -6.05 -3.68
CA ASN A 141 -7.44 -6.49 -3.96
C ASN A 141 -8.39 -6.31 -2.76
N TYR A 142 -7.91 -6.63 -1.55
CA TYR A 142 -8.68 -6.41 -0.33
C TYR A 142 -9.06 -4.93 -0.16
N LEU A 143 -8.09 -4.02 -0.25
CA LEU A 143 -8.35 -2.58 -0.14
C LEU A 143 -9.32 -2.07 -1.21
N LYS A 144 -9.17 -2.52 -2.47
CA LYS A 144 -10.09 -2.16 -3.56
C LYS A 144 -11.52 -2.64 -3.29
N GLN A 145 -11.68 -3.84 -2.73
CA GLN A 145 -12.99 -4.38 -2.37
C GLN A 145 -13.62 -3.58 -1.23
N GLN A 146 -12.85 -3.25 -0.17
CA GLN A 146 -13.32 -2.42 0.92
C GLN A 146 -13.75 -1.03 0.41
N LEU A 147 -12.92 -0.40 -0.42
CA LEU A 147 -13.23 0.90 -1.01
C LEU A 147 -14.53 0.87 -1.83
N ALA A 148 -14.71 -0.17 -2.65
CA ALA A 148 -15.93 -0.33 -3.45
C ALA A 148 -17.17 -0.59 -2.57
N TYR A 149 -17.03 -1.35 -1.49
CA TYR A 149 -18.11 -1.61 -0.53
C TYR A 149 -18.57 -0.32 0.16
N HIS A 150 -17.63 0.45 0.71
CA HIS A 150 -17.95 1.73 1.37
C HIS A 150 -18.52 2.76 0.40
N LYS A 151 -18.04 2.82 -0.85
CA LYS A 151 -18.63 3.67 -1.91
C LYS A 151 -20.11 3.35 -2.17
N ARG A 152 -20.50 2.08 -2.15
CA ARG A 152 -21.91 1.69 -2.34
C ARG A 152 -22.78 2.03 -1.13
N LEU A 153 -22.26 1.83 0.09
CA LEU A 153 -22.99 2.19 1.31
C LEU A 153 -23.29 3.70 1.37
N GLU A 154 -22.32 4.55 1.00
CA GLU A 154 -22.56 6.00 0.93
C GLU A 154 -23.62 6.37 -0.12
N GLN A 155 -23.63 5.70 -1.29
CA GLN A 155 -24.64 5.94 -2.33
C GLN A 155 -26.04 5.56 -1.85
N GLN A 156 -26.19 4.39 -1.20
CA GLN A 156 -27.47 3.94 -0.65
C GLN A 156 -27.99 4.89 0.44
N ALA A 157 -27.13 5.34 1.34
CA ALA A 157 -27.49 6.32 2.37
C ALA A 157 -27.93 7.67 1.78
N GLN A 158 -27.39 8.08 0.63
CA GLN A 158 -27.79 9.31 -0.09
C GLN A 158 -29.09 9.15 -0.89
N GLU A 159 -29.48 7.92 -1.24
CA GLU A 159 -30.74 7.60 -1.93
C GLU A 159 -31.91 7.44 -0.95
N GLU A 160 -31.65 7.00 0.28
CA GLU A 160 -32.65 6.83 1.34
C GLU A 160 -32.95 8.12 2.15
N ASP A 161 -32.25 9.24 1.88
CA ASP A 161 -32.52 10.53 2.54
C ASP A 161 -33.87 11.13 2.09
N PRO A 162 -34.90 11.20 2.95
CA PRO A 162 -36.26 11.62 2.59
C PRO A 162 -36.37 13.11 2.20
N PHE A 163 -35.31 13.91 2.35
CA PHE A 163 -35.34 15.36 2.13
C PHE A 163 -34.88 15.83 0.73
N LYS A 164 -34.46 14.92 -0.16
CA LYS A 164 -34.15 15.28 -1.56
C LYS A 164 -35.44 15.48 -2.37
N LYS A 165 -36.08 16.66 -2.24
CA LYS A 165 -37.18 17.05 -3.16
C LYS A 165 -36.68 17.03 -4.61
N PRO A 166 -37.38 16.40 -5.56
CA PRO A 166 -37.11 16.63 -6.96
C PRO A 166 -37.43 18.09 -7.28
N ALA A 167 -36.49 18.77 -7.94
CA ALA A 167 -36.71 20.11 -8.44
C ALA A 167 -38.00 20.11 -9.28
N GLN A 168 -39.02 20.85 -8.82
CA GLN A 168 -40.20 21.11 -9.61
C GLN A 168 -39.75 21.80 -10.90
N VAL A 169 -39.79 21.07 -12.01
CA VAL A 169 -39.84 21.67 -13.33
C VAL A 169 -41.17 22.40 -13.36
N SER A 170 -41.14 23.70 -13.08
CA SER A 170 -42.27 24.59 -13.32
C SER A 170 -42.49 24.61 -14.82
N GLY A 171 -43.40 23.74 -15.27
CA GLY A 171 -44.11 23.93 -16.52
C GLY A 171 -44.78 25.29 -16.45
N LYS A 172 -44.40 26.18 -17.35
CA LYS A 172 -45.30 27.23 -17.81
C LYS A 172 -45.83 26.75 -19.16
N GLU A 173 -47.00 26.13 -19.10
CA GLU A 173 -47.93 26.10 -20.22
C GLU A 173 -48.40 27.53 -20.49
N THR A 174 -48.15 27.96 -21.73
CA THR A 174 -48.97 28.79 -22.63
C THR A 174 -50.05 29.70 -22.06
N ASP A 175 -50.09 30.96 -22.53
CA ASP A 175 -51.27 31.46 -23.25
C ASP A 175 -51.03 32.80 -23.99
N VAL A 176 -51.50 32.80 -25.24
CA VAL A 176 -51.83 33.90 -26.20
C VAL A 176 -50.74 34.80 -26.77
#